data_AF-A0AAN4PHQ6-F1
#
_entry.id   AF-A0AAN4PHQ6-F1
#
_cell.length_a   1.000
_cell.length_b   1.000
_cell.length_c   1.000
_cell.angle_alpha   90.00
_cell.angle_beta   90.00
_cell.angle_gamma   90.00
#
_symmetry.space_group_name_H-M   'P 1'
#
loop_
_entity.id
_entity.type
_entity.pdbx_description
1 polymer ?
#
loop_
_entity_poly.entity_id
_entity_poly.type
_entity_poly.pdbx_seq_one_letter_code
_entity_poly.pdbx_strand_id
1 'polypeptide(L)'
;MMNGCRTHGEGAQVTPDSNAHTDSNLSKGEGEMGFGHAGEAFDILPATALELLCVNVEFLARPSVGKVVEPVLAAGSAPVAMSRSDSLSSGEATPTKIIELHCSPVSHEESARDRIQQSMLSKRFLSKREPPISLRDYLLRLHRYCPMSTAVYLATSIYITRLATVDRVIFVNGKNMHRLVLAGLRVAMKALEDLSYPHSRVAKVGGVSERELSRLEISFCFLTDFELRVDAQMLADQAQSLRSSMDLVLTEMA
;
A
#
# COMPACT_ATOMS: atom_id res chain seq x y z
N MET A 1 47.00 -34.59 10.97
CA MET A 1 48.44 -34.47 11.28
C MET A 1 48.78 -33.00 11.10
N MET A 2 49.23 -32.17 12.05
CA MET A 2 49.73 -32.21 13.43
C MET A 2 49.34 -30.84 14.04
N ASN A 3 48.70 -30.74 15.21
CA ASN A 3 49.23 -30.74 16.59
C ASN A 3 50.11 -29.54 16.99
N GLY A 4 49.75 -28.96 18.15
CA GLY A 4 50.56 -28.03 18.97
C GLY A 4 49.68 -27.11 19.83
N CYS A 5 49.00 -27.56 20.90
CA CYS A 5 49.47 -27.81 22.28
C CYS A 5 50.14 -26.57 22.95
N ARG A 6 49.47 -25.94 23.95
CA ARG A 6 49.64 -26.07 25.43
C ARG A 6 50.53 -24.92 25.96
N THR A 7 50.28 -24.21 27.07
CA THR A 7 50.02 -24.63 28.47
C THR A 7 49.66 -23.44 29.41
N HIS A 8 48.84 -23.75 30.44
CA HIS A 8 48.87 -23.34 31.89
C HIS A 8 48.95 -21.84 32.30
N GLY A 9 48.30 -21.36 33.37
CA GLY A 9 47.54 -21.98 34.47
C GLY A 9 47.28 -20.98 35.63
N GLU A 10 46.47 -21.43 36.61
CA GLU A 10 46.26 -20.90 37.99
C GLU A 10 45.45 -19.59 38.14
N GLY A 11 44.49 -19.40 39.06
CA GLY A 11 43.99 -20.16 40.23
C GLY A 11 43.75 -19.21 41.42
N ALA A 12 42.51 -19.07 41.94
CA ALA A 12 42.14 -18.62 43.31
C ALA A 12 40.58 -18.53 43.42
N GLN A 13 39.89 -19.45 44.10
CA GLN A 13 39.49 -19.49 45.53
C GLN A 13 38.39 -18.50 45.99
N VAL A 14 37.18 -19.08 46.12
CA VAL A 14 36.06 -18.99 47.09
C VAL A 14 36.28 -18.19 48.39
N THR A 15 35.30 -17.35 48.80
CA THR A 15 34.40 -17.50 49.97
C THR A 15 33.26 -16.44 49.99
N PRO A 16 32.09 -16.75 50.59
CA PRO A 16 30.91 -15.88 50.65
C PRO A 16 30.77 -15.14 51.98
N ASP A 17 30.13 -13.97 51.99
CA ASP A 17 29.66 -13.30 53.20
C ASP A 17 28.15 -13.01 53.14
N SER A 18 27.54 -13.22 54.30
CA SER A 18 26.11 -13.24 54.63
C SER A 18 25.67 -12.00 55.42
N ASN A 19 24.41 -11.55 55.21
CA ASN A 19 23.43 -10.93 56.14
C ASN A 19 22.54 -9.93 55.35
N ALA A 20 21.21 -10.02 55.25
CA ALA A 20 20.08 -10.13 56.22
C ALA A 20 19.53 -8.77 56.72
N HIS A 21 18.22 -8.57 56.49
CA HIS A 21 17.26 -7.59 57.10
C HIS A 21 17.40 -6.11 56.65
N THR A 22 16.37 -5.28 56.42
CA THR A 22 14.93 -5.25 56.79
C THR A 22 14.21 -4.15 55.95
N ASP A 23 12.89 -4.32 55.74
CA ASP A 23 11.79 -3.34 55.58
C ASP A 23 11.96 -2.02 54.79
N SER A 24 11.09 -1.81 53.80
CA SER A 24 9.91 -0.92 53.93
C SER A 24 9.25 -0.61 52.59
N ASN A 25 7.92 -0.71 52.58
CA ASN A 25 7.02 -0.15 51.58
C ASN A 25 7.26 1.37 51.46
N LEU A 26 7.52 1.86 50.25
CA LEU A 26 7.20 3.24 49.88
C LEU A 26 6.66 3.29 48.46
N SER A 27 5.35 3.36 48.37
CA SER A 27 4.56 3.70 47.19
C SER A 27 5.00 5.06 46.62
N LYS A 28 5.38 5.09 45.34
CA LYS A 28 5.20 6.27 44.48
C LYS A 28 4.84 5.79 43.08
N GLY A 29 3.65 6.21 42.65
CA GLY A 29 3.09 5.88 41.36
C GLY A 29 3.91 6.48 40.23
N GLU A 30 4.17 5.66 39.23
CA GLU A 30 4.44 6.11 37.88
C GLU A 30 3.25 5.63 37.04
N GLY A 31 2.59 6.58 36.38
CA GLY A 31 1.39 6.31 35.61
C GLY A 31 1.69 5.33 34.48
N GLU A 32 1.08 4.15 34.55
CA GLU A 32 0.90 3.28 33.39
C GLU A 32 0.03 4.04 32.37
N MET A 33 0.67 4.68 31.39
CA MET A 33 0.01 4.90 30.11
C MET A 33 -0.11 3.54 29.44
N GLY A 34 -1.30 2.95 29.56
CA GLY A 34 -1.62 1.64 29.00
C GLY A 34 -1.44 1.59 27.49
N PHE A 35 -0.29 1.09 27.03
CA PHE A 35 -0.07 0.55 25.69
C PHE A 35 -0.46 -0.94 25.60
N GLY A 36 -1.39 -1.39 26.45
CA GLY A 36 -1.60 -2.80 26.76
C GLY A 36 -2.44 -3.61 25.77
N HIS A 37 -2.92 -3.05 24.65
CA HIS A 37 -3.74 -3.79 23.68
C HIS A 37 -3.26 -3.67 22.22
N ALA A 38 -2.26 -2.83 21.94
CA ALA A 38 -1.68 -2.73 20.59
C ALA A 38 -0.60 -3.79 20.32
N GLY A 39 0.02 -4.35 21.37
CA GLY A 39 1.16 -5.28 21.25
C GLY A 39 0.81 -6.60 20.56
N GLU A 40 -0.36 -7.18 20.82
CA GLU A 40 -0.77 -8.48 20.27
C GLU A 40 -1.03 -8.45 18.76
N ALA A 41 -1.28 -7.26 18.18
CA ALA A 41 -1.48 -7.09 16.75
C ALA A 41 -0.17 -7.16 15.93
N PHE A 42 0.98 -7.01 16.57
CA PHE A 42 2.28 -6.97 15.89
C PHE A 42 3.02 -8.31 15.87
N ASP A 43 2.48 -9.37 16.48
CA ASP A 43 3.06 -10.73 16.44
C ASP A 43 2.84 -11.46 15.09
N ILE A 44 2.35 -10.74 14.08
CA ILE A 44 2.06 -11.31 12.76
C ILE A 44 3.34 -11.34 11.94
N LEU A 45 3.77 -12.54 11.58
CA LEU A 45 4.87 -12.72 10.64
C LEU A 45 4.53 -12.07 9.28
N PRO A 46 5.50 -11.44 8.60
CA PRO A 46 5.26 -10.81 7.29
C PRO A 46 4.67 -11.78 6.25
N ALA A 47 5.08 -13.05 6.27
CA ALA A 47 4.52 -14.08 5.41
C ALA A 47 3.01 -14.29 5.67
N THR A 48 2.58 -14.28 6.93
CA THR A 48 1.15 -14.38 7.29
C THR A 48 0.37 -13.16 6.81
N ALA A 49 0.91 -11.96 6.99
CA ALA A 49 0.27 -10.73 6.50
C ALA A 49 0.15 -10.70 4.96
N LEU A 50 1.14 -11.27 4.26
CA LEU A 50 1.08 -11.46 2.81
C LEU A 50 -0.07 -12.39 2.41
N GLU A 51 -0.25 -13.52 3.09
CA GLU A 51 -1.36 -14.43 2.80
C GLU A 51 -2.72 -13.76 3.05
N LEU A 52 -2.85 -13.00 4.15
CA LEU A 52 -4.05 -12.21 4.44
C LEU A 52 -4.34 -11.19 3.33
N LEU A 53 -3.31 -10.48 2.85
CA LEU A 53 -3.44 -9.57 1.71
C LEU A 53 -3.88 -10.32 0.44
N CYS A 54 -3.29 -11.49 0.16
CA CYS A 54 -3.63 -12.29 -1.01
C CYS A 54 -5.11 -12.69 -1.00
N VAL A 55 -5.57 -13.27 0.11
CA VAL A 55 -6.96 -13.71 0.29
C VAL A 55 -7.91 -12.52 0.18
N ASN A 56 -7.59 -11.37 0.79
CA ASN A 56 -8.41 -10.17 0.68
C ASN A 56 -8.60 -9.72 -0.77
N VAL A 57 -7.50 -9.62 -1.52
CA VAL A 57 -7.55 -9.14 -2.91
C VAL A 57 -8.28 -10.14 -3.81
N GLU A 58 -8.07 -11.45 -3.61
CA GLU A 58 -8.82 -12.49 -4.32
C GLU A 58 -10.31 -12.46 -3.97
N PHE A 59 -10.67 -12.22 -2.71
CA PHE A 59 -12.06 -12.03 -2.29
C PHE A 59 -12.69 -10.81 -2.97
N LEU A 60 -12.00 -9.67 -3.00
CA LEU A 60 -12.44 -8.47 -3.72
C LEU A 60 -12.56 -8.69 -5.23
N ALA A 61 -11.79 -9.63 -5.79
CA ALA A 61 -11.83 -9.98 -7.21
C ALA A 61 -12.99 -10.91 -7.59
N ARG A 62 -13.65 -11.56 -6.61
CA ARG A 62 -14.79 -12.43 -6.89
C ARG A 62 -15.93 -11.58 -7.46
N PRO A 63 -16.54 -11.98 -8.58
CA PRO A 63 -17.75 -11.33 -9.05
C PRO A 63 -18.82 -11.51 -7.96
N SER A 64 -19.24 -10.41 -7.35
CA SER A 64 -20.44 -10.44 -6.51
C SER A 64 -21.60 -10.83 -7.42
N VAL A 65 -22.17 -12.01 -7.18
CA VAL A 65 -23.40 -12.47 -7.82
C VAL A 65 -24.47 -11.42 -7.49
N GLY A 66 -24.71 -10.45 -8.38
CA GLY A 66 -25.80 -9.46 -8.23
C GLY A 66 -25.46 -7.96 -8.24
N LYS A 67 -24.28 -7.49 -8.66
CA LYS A 67 -24.11 -6.06 -9.00
C LYS A 67 -23.45 -5.87 -10.37
N VAL A 68 -24.27 -5.94 -11.41
CA VAL A 68 -23.93 -5.36 -12.71
C VAL A 68 -23.94 -3.84 -12.53
N VAL A 69 -22.76 -3.24 -12.40
CA VAL A 69 -22.57 -1.84 -12.75
C VAL A 69 -21.71 -1.83 -14.00
N GLU A 70 -22.39 -1.94 -15.14
CA GLU A 70 -21.80 -1.61 -16.43
C GLU A 70 -21.31 -0.15 -16.39
N PRO A 71 -20.08 0.15 -16.81
CA PRO A 71 -19.69 1.52 -17.06
C PRO A 71 -20.44 1.99 -18.31
N VAL A 72 -21.47 2.83 -18.09
CA VAL A 72 -22.23 3.48 -19.16
C VAL A 72 -21.28 4.26 -20.06
N LEU A 73 -20.94 3.68 -21.20
CA LEU A 73 -20.40 4.37 -22.37
C LEU A 73 -21.52 4.42 -23.41
N ALA A 74 -22.16 5.59 -23.54
CA ALA A 74 -23.04 5.88 -24.66
C ALA A 74 -22.79 7.31 -25.16
N ALA A 75 -22.43 7.41 -26.45
CA ALA A 75 -22.57 8.51 -27.40
C ALA A 75 -22.35 9.95 -26.89
N GLY A 76 -21.37 10.73 -27.36
CA GLY A 76 -21.10 11.05 -28.76
C GLY A 76 -21.63 12.46 -29.07
N SER A 77 -20.72 13.41 -29.35
CA SER A 77 -20.88 14.53 -30.30
C SER A 77 -19.62 15.39 -30.32
N ALA A 78 -19.02 15.53 -31.50
CA ALA A 78 -18.00 16.51 -31.80
C ALA A 78 -18.64 17.89 -32.04
N PRO A 79 -17.86 18.98 -31.92
CA PRO A 79 -17.94 20.03 -32.93
C PRO A 79 -16.54 20.40 -33.45
N VAL A 80 -16.34 20.32 -34.77
CA VAL A 80 -16.38 21.44 -35.74
C VAL A 80 -15.12 22.31 -35.69
N ALA A 81 -14.35 22.20 -36.78
CA ALA A 81 -13.21 23.04 -37.11
C ALA A 81 -13.66 24.38 -37.72
N MET A 82 -13.00 25.48 -37.36
CA MET A 82 -12.96 26.76 -38.10
C MET A 82 -11.58 27.40 -37.82
N SER A 83 -10.64 27.28 -38.76
CA SER A 83 -10.29 28.21 -39.85
C SER A 83 -9.24 29.25 -39.46
N ARG A 84 -8.11 29.16 -40.16
CA ARG A 84 -6.95 30.07 -40.18
C ARG A 84 -7.30 31.50 -40.58
N SER A 85 -6.53 32.45 -40.07
CA SER A 85 -6.09 33.62 -40.85
C SER A 85 -4.82 34.23 -40.23
N ASP A 86 -3.80 34.38 -41.07
CA ASP A 86 -2.47 34.94 -40.77
C ASP A 86 -2.50 36.46 -40.64
N SER A 87 -1.62 37.03 -39.82
CA SER A 87 -1.07 38.40 -40.01
C SER A 87 0.26 38.54 -39.28
N LEU A 88 1.31 38.87 -40.03
CA LEU A 88 2.64 39.25 -39.55
C LEU A 88 2.62 40.73 -39.10
N SER A 89 3.17 41.06 -37.93
CA SER A 89 3.81 42.37 -37.70
C SER A 89 4.67 42.42 -36.43
N SER A 90 5.75 43.18 -36.54
CA SER A 90 6.93 43.34 -35.67
C SER A 90 6.72 44.28 -34.47
N GLY A 91 7.51 44.06 -33.40
CA GLY A 91 7.99 45.15 -32.52
C GLY A 91 7.50 45.16 -31.07
N GLU A 92 8.38 44.72 -30.17
CA GLU A 92 8.74 45.26 -28.84
C GLU A 92 7.71 45.73 -27.77
N ALA A 93 8.15 45.51 -26.52
CA ALA A 93 7.64 45.95 -25.22
C ALA A 93 6.54 45.10 -24.54
N THR A 94 6.98 44.36 -23.54
CA THR A 94 6.23 43.57 -22.55
C THR A 94 5.20 44.41 -21.78
N PRO A 95 3.93 43.96 -21.71
CA PRO A 95 3.07 44.27 -20.57
C PRO A 95 2.66 42.97 -19.88
N THR A 96 3.08 42.81 -18.63
CA THR A 96 2.66 41.72 -17.74
C THR A 96 1.16 41.80 -17.54
N LYS A 97 0.38 41.06 -18.33
CA LYS A 97 -1.04 40.82 -18.05
C LYS A 97 -1.12 39.93 -16.82
N ILE A 98 -1.42 40.54 -15.68
CA ILE A 98 -1.98 39.82 -14.53
C ILE A 98 -3.25 39.17 -15.05
N ILE A 99 -3.21 37.85 -15.26
CA ILE A 99 -4.41 37.06 -15.51
C ILE A 99 -5.14 37.02 -14.19
N GLU A 100 -6.11 37.93 -14.05
CA GLU A 100 -7.08 37.91 -12.99
C GLU A 100 -7.81 36.56 -13.08
N LEU A 101 -7.51 35.67 -12.13
CA LEU A 101 -8.06 34.32 -12.09
C LEU A 101 -9.53 34.44 -11.66
N HIS A 102 -10.40 34.68 -12.62
CA HIS A 102 -11.84 34.72 -12.38
C HIS A 102 -12.36 33.30 -12.10
N CYS A 103 -12.39 32.93 -10.82
CA CYS A 103 -13.11 31.73 -10.36
C CYS A 103 -14.61 31.99 -10.45
N SER A 104 -15.23 31.43 -11.50
CA SER A 104 -16.69 31.27 -11.57
C SER A 104 -17.10 30.06 -10.71
N PRO A 105 -18.31 29.97 -10.16
CA PRO A 105 -18.65 28.96 -9.17
C PRO A 105 -18.66 27.57 -9.80
N VAL A 106 -17.64 26.78 -9.46
CA VAL A 106 -17.40 25.41 -9.93
C VAL A 106 -17.91 24.47 -8.85
N SER A 107 -18.95 23.68 -9.13
CA SER A 107 -19.38 22.64 -8.18
C SER A 107 -19.85 21.38 -8.90
N HIS A 108 -20.53 21.51 -10.04
CA HIS A 108 -20.96 20.35 -10.82
C HIS A 108 -19.94 19.86 -11.87
N GLU A 109 -19.11 20.75 -12.43
CA GLU A 109 -18.10 20.40 -13.43
C GLU A 109 -16.87 19.69 -12.83
N GLU A 110 -16.45 20.08 -11.63
CA GLU A 110 -15.30 19.49 -10.92
C GLU A 110 -15.53 18.01 -10.59
N SER A 111 -16.68 17.69 -9.99
CA SER A 111 -17.04 16.30 -9.65
C SER A 111 -17.07 15.37 -10.88
N ALA A 112 -17.42 15.89 -12.06
CA ALA A 112 -17.40 15.11 -13.30
C ALA A 112 -15.97 14.89 -13.81
N ARG A 113 -15.12 15.93 -13.76
CA ARG A 113 -13.70 15.85 -14.15
C ARG A 113 -12.92 14.89 -13.26
N ASP A 114 -13.20 14.90 -11.96
CA ASP A 114 -12.55 14.01 -10.99
C ASP A 114 -12.86 12.54 -11.26
N ARG A 115 -14.12 12.21 -11.57
CA ARG A 115 -14.52 10.85 -11.95
C ARG A 115 -13.86 10.39 -13.24
N ILE A 116 -13.74 11.27 -14.24
CA ILE A 116 -13.04 10.97 -15.49
C ILE A 116 -11.55 10.70 -15.21
N GLN A 117 -10.92 11.53 -14.38
CA GLN A 117 -9.54 11.35 -13.97
C GLN A 117 -9.33 10.03 -13.23
N GLN A 118 -10.15 9.72 -12.22
CA GLN A 118 -10.12 8.46 -11.48
C GLN A 118 -10.29 7.24 -12.42
N SER A 119 -11.20 7.33 -13.40
CA SER A 119 -11.38 6.29 -14.42
C SER A 119 -10.13 6.07 -15.29
N MET A 120 -9.42 7.14 -15.64
CA MET A 120 -8.17 7.03 -16.41
C MET A 120 -7.03 6.45 -15.57
N LEU A 121 -6.96 6.81 -14.29
CA LEU A 121 -5.94 6.30 -13.37
C LEU A 121 -6.16 4.83 -13.05
N SER A 122 -7.40 4.40 -12.79
CA SER A 122 -7.71 2.99 -12.50
C SER A 122 -7.38 2.05 -13.66
N LYS A 123 -7.53 2.53 -14.91
CA LYS A 123 -7.14 1.79 -16.11
C LYS A 123 -5.63 1.50 -16.20
N ARG A 124 -4.77 2.19 -15.44
CA ARG A 124 -3.32 1.94 -15.42
C ARG A 124 -2.96 0.59 -14.81
N PHE A 125 -3.80 0.06 -13.94
CA PHE A 125 -3.60 -1.27 -13.35
C PHE A 125 -4.05 -2.39 -14.30
N LEU A 126 -4.76 -2.11 -15.39
CA LEU A 126 -5.26 -3.14 -16.28
C LEU A 126 -4.14 -3.73 -17.16
N SER A 127 -3.95 -5.05 -17.07
CA SER A 127 -3.09 -5.82 -17.97
C SER A 127 -3.82 -6.14 -19.27
N LYS A 128 -3.09 -6.22 -20.38
CA LYS A 128 -3.64 -6.62 -21.70
C LYS A 128 -4.27 -8.01 -21.67
N ARG A 129 -3.65 -8.92 -20.90
CA ARG A 129 -4.11 -10.28 -20.63
C ARG A 129 -3.93 -10.53 -19.14
N GLU A 130 -4.73 -11.44 -18.60
CA GLU A 130 -4.56 -11.91 -17.24
C GLU A 130 -3.16 -12.54 -17.09
N PRO A 131 -2.37 -12.17 -16.08
CA PRO A 131 -1.07 -12.78 -15.85
C PRO A 131 -1.21 -14.30 -15.60
N PRO A 132 -0.34 -15.14 -16.19
CA PRO A 132 -0.41 -16.59 -16.00
C PRO A 132 0.07 -17.06 -14.61
N ILE A 133 0.66 -16.16 -13.82
CA ILE A 133 1.09 -16.41 -12.44
C ILE A 133 -0.07 -16.07 -11.49
N SER A 134 -0.34 -16.94 -10.51
CA SER A 134 -1.33 -16.64 -9.47
C SER A 134 -0.96 -15.39 -8.68
N LEU A 135 -1.93 -14.72 -8.04
CA LEU A 135 -1.62 -13.57 -7.18
C LEU A 135 -0.70 -13.99 -6.03
N ARG A 136 -0.99 -15.14 -5.42
CA ARG A 136 -0.19 -15.73 -4.34
C ARG A 136 1.27 -15.93 -4.72
N ASP A 137 1.54 -16.59 -5.85
CA ASP A 137 2.92 -16.84 -6.30
C ASP A 137 3.64 -15.53 -6.67
N TYR A 138 2.90 -14.57 -7.20
CA TYR A 138 3.42 -13.24 -7.49
C TYR A 138 3.84 -12.50 -6.21
N LEU A 139 3.02 -12.56 -5.16
CA LEU A 139 3.33 -11.99 -3.85
C LEU A 139 4.50 -12.70 -3.18
N LEU A 140 4.54 -14.05 -3.21
CA LEU A 140 5.67 -14.82 -2.69
C LEU A 140 6.98 -14.48 -3.40
N ARG A 141 6.93 -14.27 -4.73
CA ARG A 141 8.08 -13.77 -5.49
C ARG A 141 8.52 -12.38 -5.00
N LEU A 142 7.59 -11.44 -4.82
CA LEU A 142 7.90 -10.11 -4.29
C LEU A 142 8.54 -10.20 -2.90
N HIS A 143 7.96 -10.99 -1.99
CA HIS A 143 8.47 -11.19 -0.64
C HIS A 143 9.87 -11.84 -0.62
N ARG A 144 10.13 -12.80 -1.51
CA ARG A 144 11.44 -13.47 -1.60
C ARG A 144 12.58 -12.51 -1.97
N TYR A 145 12.34 -11.58 -2.88
CA TYR A 145 13.40 -10.71 -3.42
C TYR A 145 13.37 -9.27 -2.90
N CYS A 146 12.23 -8.84 -2.38
CA CYS A 146 11.98 -7.56 -1.74
C CYS A 146 11.15 -7.79 -0.47
N PRO A 147 11.69 -8.45 0.57
CA PRO A 147 10.95 -8.70 1.80
C PRO A 147 10.54 -7.37 2.43
N MET A 148 9.27 -7.28 2.83
CA MET A 148 8.65 -6.08 3.39
C MET A 148 8.12 -6.42 4.78
N SER A 149 7.96 -5.41 5.62
CA SER A 149 7.36 -5.55 6.95
C SER A 149 5.87 -5.96 6.88
N THR A 150 5.38 -6.55 7.97
CA THR A 150 3.96 -6.83 8.20
C THR A 150 3.09 -5.60 7.95
N ALA A 151 3.53 -4.43 8.43
CA ALA A 151 2.83 -3.16 8.27
C ALA A 151 2.59 -2.81 6.78
N VAL A 152 3.57 -3.05 5.91
CA VAL A 152 3.44 -2.77 4.46
C VAL A 152 2.36 -3.63 3.81
N TYR A 153 2.29 -4.92 4.13
CA TYR A 153 1.27 -5.82 3.59
C TYR A 153 -0.13 -5.45 4.08
N LEU A 154 -0.28 -5.17 5.38
CA LEU A 154 -1.56 -4.78 5.99
C LEU A 154 -2.02 -3.39 5.49
N ALA A 155 -1.13 -2.41 5.40
CA ALA A 155 -1.43 -1.10 4.84
C ALA A 155 -1.85 -1.18 3.37
N THR A 156 -1.18 -2.03 2.59
CA THR A 156 -1.62 -2.29 1.21
C THR A 156 -3.03 -2.85 1.16
N SER A 157 -3.37 -3.76 2.09
CA SER A 157 -4.72 -4.30 2.21
C SER A 157 -5.73 -3.19 2.54
N ILE A 158 -5.42 -2.31 3.50
CA ILE A 158 -6.24 -1.13 3.84
C ILE A 158 -6.51 -0.28 2.61
N TYR A 159 -5.46 0.10 1.88
CA TYR A 159 -5.59 0.98 0.72
C TYR A 159 -6.45 0.35 -0.37
N ILE A 160 -6.22 -0.92 -0.70
CA ILE A 160 -6.99 -1.60 -1.74
C ILE A 160 -8.45 -1.79 -1.32
N THR A 161 -8.70 -2.16 -0.06
CA THR A 161 -10.06 -2.27 0.49
C THR A 161 -10.77 -0.91 0.42
N ARG A 162 -10.13 0.19 0.80
CA ARG A 162 -10.70 1.55 0.69
C ARG A 162 -11.07 1.89 -0.76
N LEU A 163 -10.12 1.72 -1.69
CA LEU A 163 -10.33 2.00 -3.12
C LEU A 163 -11.47 1.16 -3.73
N ALA A 164 -11.61 -0.10 -3.32
CA ALA A 164 -12.59 -1.03 -3.87
C ALA A 164 -13.99 -0.88 -3.23
N THR A 165 -14.06 -0.64 -1.92
CA THR A 165 -15.32 -0.76 -1.14
C THR A 165 -15.88 0.58 -0.69
N VAL A 166 -15.02 1.51 -0.28
CA VAL A 166 -15.40 2.84 0.25
C VAL A 166 -15.53 3.81 -0.91
N ASP A 167 -14.42 4.02 -1.63
CA ASP A 167 -14.36 5.01 -2.72
C ASP A 167 -14.99 4.46 -4.02
N ARG A 168 -14.97 3.13 -4.17
CA ARG A 168 -15.50 2.40 -5.34
C ARG A 168 -14.92 2.91 -6.67
N VAL A 169 -13.66 3.31 -6.65
CA VAL A 169 -12.93 3.81 -7.83
C VAL A 169 -12.25 2.69 -8.63
N ILE A 170 -12.12 1.49 -8.04
CA ILE A 170 -11.55 0.31 -8.69
C ILE A 170 -12.45 -0.91 -8.44
N PHE A 171 -12.71 -1.68 -9.51
CA PHE A 171 -13.23 -3.04 -9.44
C PHE A 171 -12.08 -4.02 -9.62
N VAL A 172 -11.74 -4.77 -8.58
CA VAL A 172 -10.61 -5.74 -8.60
C VAL A 172 -10.99 -6.94 -9.46
N ASN A 173 -10.05 -7.45 -10.27
CA ASN A 173 -10.22 -8.65 -11.09
C ASN A 173 -8.86 -9.24 -11.53
N GLY A 174 -8.91 -10.41 -12.19
CA GLY A 174 -7.77 -11.13 -12.77
C GLY A 174 -6.79 -10.28 -13.58
N LYS A 175 -7.29 -9.28 -14.30
CA LYS A 175 -6.45 -8.47 -15.19
C LYS A 175 -5.77 -7.31 -14.48
N ASN A 176 -6.26 -6.86 -13.32
CA ASN A 176 -5.71 -5.68 -12.65
C ASN A 176 -5.05 -5.95 -11.29
N MET A 177 -5.37 -7.06 -10.62
CA MET A 177 -4.95 -7.28 -9.23
C MET A 177 -3.42 -7.27 -9.04
N HIS A 178 -2.65 -7.91 -9.93
CA HIS A 178 -1.19 -7.98 -9.78
C HIS A 178 -0.52 -6.60 -9.82
N ARG A 179 -0.94 -5.75 -10.78
CA ARG A 179 -0.41 -4.38 -10.93
C ARG A 179 -0.89 -3.47 -9.82
N LEU A 180 -2.13 -3.65 -9.37
CA LEU A 180 -2.71 -2.91 -8.26
C LEU A 180 -1.93 -3.20 -6.97
N VAL A 181 -1.70 -4.48 -6.66
CA VAL A 181 -0.94 -4.87 -5.46
C VAL A 181 0.53 -4.46 -5.55
N LEU A 182 1.17 -4.58 -6.72
CA LEU A 182 2.54 -4.08 -6.91
C LEU A 182 2.64 -2.58 -6.56
N ALA A 183 1.69 -1.78 -7.04
CA ALA A 183 1.65 -0.35 -6.78
C ALA A 183 1.40 -0.06 -5.30
N GLY A 184 0.41 -0.73 -4.71
CA GLY A 184 0.08 -0.56 -3.29
C GLY A 184 1.23 -0.92 -2.36
N LEU A 185 1.89 -2.06 -2.57
CA LEU A 185 3.08 -2.47 -1.81
C LEU A 185 4.21 -1.46 -1.96
N ARG A 186 4.43 -0.96 -3.18
CA ARG A 186 5.50 0.01 -3.45
C ARG A 186 5.23 1.34 -2.75
N VAL A 187 4.01 1.84 -2.78
CA VAL A 187 3.60 3.08 -2.12
C VAL A 187 3.63 2.91 -0.60
N ALA A 188 3.09 1.82 -0.06
CA ALA A 188 3.10 1.52 1.36
C ALA A 188 4.52 1.39 1.93
N MET A 189 5.42 0.68 1.23
CA MET A 189 6.84 0.58 1.60
C MET A 189 7.48 1.96 1.74
N LYS A 190 7.25 2.85 0.76
CA LYS A 190 7.81 4.21 0.79
C LYS A 190 7.19 5.10 1.87
N ALA A 191 5.97 4.80 2.31
CA ALA A 191 5.27 5.57 3.33
C ALA A 191 5.60 5.12 4.76
N LEU A 192 5.90 3.84 4.96
CA LEU A 192 5.97 3.23 6.30
C LEU A 192 7.37 2.75 6.69
N GLU A 193 8.25 2.49 5.73
CA GLU A 193 9.62 2.01 6.02
C GLU A 193 10.64 3.14 5.84
N ASP A 194 11.60 3.23 6.76
CA ASP A 194 12.70 4.21 6.68
C ASP A 194 13.60 3.95 5.46
N LEU A 195 13.72 2.68 5.05
CA LEU A 195 14.53 2.25 3.92
C LEU A 195 13.64 1.51 2.92
N SER A 196 13.70 1.94 1.65
CA SER A 196 12.98 1.28 0.56
C SER A 196 13.96 0.67 -0.46
N TYR A 197 13.54 -0.42 -1.10
CA TYR A 197 14.35 -1.03 -2.16
C TYR A 197 14.50 -0.09 -3.36
N PRO A 198 15.65 -0.16 -4.07
CA PRO A 198 15.84 0.57 -5.32
C PRO A 198 14.70 0.34 -6.31
N HIS A 199 14.29 1.41 -6.99
CA HIS A 199 13.17 1.37 -7.95
C HIS A 199 13.35 0.30 -9.03
N SER A 200 14.56 0.19 -9.57
CA SER A 200 14.96 -0.81 -10.56
C SER A 200 14.82 -2.24 -10.06
N ARG A 201 15.11 -2.51 -8.77
CA ARG A 201 14.93 -3.83 -8.15
C ARG A 201 13.45 -4.18 -8.09
N VAL A 202 12.61 -3.28 -7.57
CA VAL A 202 11.17 -3.53 -7.45
C VAL A 202 10.53 -3.72 -8.83
N ALA A 203 10.92 -2.93 -9.83
CA ALA A 203 10.43 -3.07 -11.20
C ALA A 203 10.80 -4.44 -11.80
N LYS A 204 12.07 -4.85 -11.66
CA LYS A 204 12.56 -6.14 -12.15
C LYS A 204 11.86 -7.32 -11.47
N VAL A 205 11.72 -7.28 -10.13
CA VAL A 205 11.02 -8.33 -9.38
C VAL A 205 9.54 -8.34 -9.72
N GLY A 206 8.89 -7.18 -9.82
CA GLY A 206 7.49 -7.03 -10.20
C GLY A 206 7.19 -7.36 -11.66
N GLY A 207 8.21 -7.56 -12.50
CA GLY A 207 8.03 -7.93 -13.91
C GLY A 207 7.52 -6.79 -14.79
N VAL A 208 7.84 -5.54 -14.43
CA VAL A 208 7.44 -4.32 -15.16
C VAL A 208 8.66 -3.47 -15.49
N SER A 209 8.52 -2.55 -16.46
CA SER A 209 9.57 -1.55 -16.69
C SER A 209 9.61 -0.52 -15.55
N GLU A 210 10.75 0.14 -15.33
CA GLU A 210 10.85 1.20 -14.32
C GLU A 210 9.89 2.36 -14.57
N ARG A 211 9.72 2.77 -15.84
CA ARG A 211 8.77 3.80 -16.25
C ARG A 211 7.33 3.38 -15.94
N GLU A 212 7.00 2.11 -16.12
CA GLU A 212 5.69 1.57 -15.81
C GLU A 212 5.45 1.53 -14.31
N LEU A 213 6.42 1.08 -13.51
CA LEU A 213 6.33 1.13 -12.05
C LEU A 213 6.08 2.56 -11.56
N SER A 214 6.80 3.56 -12.10
CA SER A 214 6.55 4.97 -11.75
C SER A 214 5.12 5.40 -12.06
N ARG A 215 4.55 5.00 -13.20
CA ARG A 215 3.17 5.33 -13.56
C ARG A 215 2.15 4.65 -12.63
N LEU A 216 2.42 3.40 -12.25
CA LEU A 216 1.58 2.66 -11.31
C LEU A 216 1.59 3.32 -9.93
N GLU A 217 2.77 3.70 -9.41
CA GLU A 217 2.90 4.43 -8.15
C GLU A 217 2.14 5.75 -8.17
N ILE A 218 2.38 6.59 -9.19
CA ILE A 218 1.71 7.88 -9.32
C ILE A 218 0.19 7.71 -9.37
N SER A 219 -0.29 6.76 -10.17
CA SER A 219 -1.74 6.51 -10.29
C SER A 219 -2.35 6.02 -8.98
N PHE A 220 -1.62 5.18 -8.24
CA PHE A 220 -2.07 4.69 -6.94
C PHE A 220 -2.17 5.84 -5.94
N CYS A 221 -1.14 6.68 -5.83
CA CYS A 221 -1.13 7.83 -4.92
C CYS A 221 -2.32 8.78 -5.18
N PHE A 222 -2.58 9.12 -6.45
CA PHE A 222 -3.72 9.97 -6.81
C PHE A 222 -5.07 9.33 -6.51
N LEU A 223 -5.22 8.01 -6.73
CA LEU A 223 -6.48 7.33 -6.39
C LEU A 223 -6.71 7.25 -4.89
N THR A 224 -5.64 7.12 -4.09
CA THR A 224 -5.71 7.18 -2.63
C THR A 224 -5.81 8.59 -2.07
N ASP A 225 -5.86 9.61 -2.94
CA ASP A 225 -5.79 11.04 -2.57
C ASP A 225 -4.62 11.37 -1.62
N PHE A 226 -3.49 10.68 -1.80
CA PHE A 226 -2.32 10.73 -0.92
C PHE A 226 -2.61 10.48 0.58
N GLU A 227 -3.80 9.99 0.93
CA GLU A 227 -4.16 9.61 2.29
C GLU A 227 -3.56 8.23 2.62
N LEU A 228 -2.27 8.24 2.94
CA LEU A 228 -1.42 7.07 3.20
C LEU A 228 -1.03 6.95 4.69
N ARG A 229 -1.65 7.73 5.57
CA ARG A 229 -1.40 7.62 7.00
C ARG A 229 -2.07 6.35 7.52
N VAL A 230 -1.29 5.49 8.15
CA VAL A 230 -1.79 4.28 8.83
C VAL A 230 -1.14 4.22 10.20
N ASP A 231 -1.96 4.11 11.25
CA ASP A 231 -1.48 3.97 12.62
C ASP A 231 -1.54 2.51 13.09
N ALA A 232 -1.01 2.27 14.29
CA ALA A 232 -0.94 0.95 14.89
C ALA A 232 -2.32 0.30 15.07
N GLN A 233 -3.34 1.09 15.42
CA GLN A 233 -4.70 0.59 15.65
C GLN A 233 -5.33 0.15 14.32
N MET A 234 -5.17 0.97 13.27
CA MET A 234 -5.65 0.61 11.93
C MET A 234 -5.04 -0.71 11.44
N LEU A 235 -3.75 -0.93 11.67
CA LEU A 235 -3.09 -2.20 11.31
C LEU A 235 -3.66 -3.38 12.12
N ALA A 236 -3.87 -3.19 13.42
CA ALA A 236 -4.45 -4.20 14.31
C ALA A 236 -5.86 -4.61 13.90
N ASP A 237 -6.73 -3.63 13.70
CA ASP A 237 -8.12 -3.83 13.30
C ASP A 237 -8.20 -4.59 11.98
N GLN A 238 -7.30 -4.25 11.05
CA GLN A 238 -7.28 -4.85 9.72
C GLN A 238 -6.76 -6.27 9.75
N ALA A 239 -5.73 -6.56 10.55
CA ALA A 239 -5.31 -7.93 10.77
C ALA A 239 -6.44 -8.79 11.38
N GLN A 240 -7.16 -8.27 12.38
CA GLN A 240 -8.27 -8.98 13.01
C GLN A 240 -9.44 -9.22 12.04
N SER A 241 -9.80 -8.19 11.26
CA SER A 241 -10.86 -8.27 10.25
C SER A 241 -10.55 -9.30 9.17
N LEU A 242 -9.31 -9.32 8.67
CA LEU A 242 -8.87 -10.28 7.65
C LEU A 242 -8.82 -11.71 8.19
N ARG A 243 -8.35 -11.93 9.43
CA ARG A 243 -8.36 -13.25 10.07
C ARG A 243 -9.78 -13.77 10.24
N SER A 244 -10.69 -12.94 10.76
CA SER A 244 -12.09 -13.31 10.95
C SER A 244 -12.78 -13.63 9.62
N SER A 245 -12.50 -12.85 8.58
CA SER A 245 -13.02 -13.10 7.23
C SER A 245 -12.47 -14.40 6.63
N MET A 246 -11.20 -14.72 6.90
CA MET A 246 -10.56 -15.96 6.44
C MET A 246 -11.18 -17.21 7.10
N ASP A 247 -11.45 -17.16 8.39
CA ASP A 247 -12.08 -18.27 9.13
C ASP A 247 -13.50 -18.57 8.63
N LEU A 248 -14.27 -17.52 8.29
CA LEU A 248 -15.61 -17.66 7.71
C LEU A 248 -15.57 -18.31 6.32
N VAL A 249 -14.65 -17.87 5.45
CA VAL A 249 -14.51 -18.43 4.09
C VAL A 249 -14.08 -19.90 4.12
N LEU A 250 -13.23 -20.29 5.07
CA LEU A 250 -12.84 -21.70 5.24
C LEU A 250 -14.00 -22.56 5.77
N THR A 251 -14.87 -21.99 6.59
CA THR A 251 -16.05 -22.69 7.13
C THR A 251 -17.14 -22.86 6.07
N GLU A 252 -17.29 -21.94 5.12
CA GLU A 252 -18.26 -22.05 4.01
C GLU A 252 -17.83 -23.02 2.89
N MET A 253 -16.55 -23.42 2.86
CA MET A 253 -16.01 -24.34 1.85
C MET A 253 -15.79 -25.78 2.35
N ALA A 254 -16.12 -26.06 3.62
CA ALA A 254 -16.06 -27.38 4.25
C ALA A 254 -17.45 -28.03 4.36
#